data_AF-A0AAD3VSB0-F1
#
_entry.id   AF-A0AAD3VSB0-F1
#
_cell.length_a   1.000
_cell.length_b   1.000
_cell.length_c   1.000
_cell.angle_alpha   90.00
_cell.angle_beta   90.00
_cell.angle_gamma   90.00
#
_symmetry.space_group_name_H-M   'P 1'
#
loop_
_entity.id
_entity.type
_entity.pdbx_description
1 polymer ?
#
loop_
_entity_poly.entity_id
_entity_poly.type
_entity_poly.pdbx_seq_one_letter_code
_entity_poly.pdbx_strand_id
1 'polypeptide(L)'
;MPQELGARQGKLVFWRRWMMAGMEAEPHAAREVHSAHAVPERPSLGIPGPESVPEVVSVFEFYRDEAAKCAEAEACLAGCVLLASALEASLLAMTRCFPEEVEEFVKSSDAKEFSRPPKDWGLSQLLLVAKGLGWLPNSKDESARFDPRRAQVGDLVEVVRMVRNLIHPAIYLREYPGEPLSWKALEVSFGILDATCSCLAAKIEEAMKAKRL
;
A
#
# COMPACT_ATOMS: atom_id res chain seq x y z
N MET A 1 -0.36 -22.86 15.88
CA MET A 1 -0.15 -21.89 14.78
C MET A 1 1.34 -21.76 14.38
N PRO A 2 1.95 -22.72 13.65
CA PRO A 2 3.32 -22.56 13.12
C PRO A 2 3.39 -22.27 11.60
N GLN A 3 2.32 -22.51 10.84
CA GLN A 3 2.37 -22.47 9.36
C GLN A 3 2.37 -21.05 8.77
N GLU A 4 1.73 -20.06 9.43
CA GLU A 4 1.67 -18.69 8.92
C GLU A 4 3.03 -17.95 8.97
N LEU A 5 3.89 -18.30 9.93
CA LEU A 5 5.23 -17.71 10.07
C LEU A 5 6.16 -18.16 8.93
N GLY A 6 6.06 -19.42 8.51
CA GLY A 6 6.85 -19.97 7.39
C GLY A 6 6.44 -19.38 6.03
N ALA A 7 5.14 -19.15 5.82
CA ALA A 7 4.65 -18.51 4.60
C ALA A 7 5.11 -17.05 4.50
N ARG A 8 5.04 -16.28 5.59
CA ARG A 8 5.52 -14.87 5.62
C ARG A 8 7.03 -14.75 5.40
N GLN A 9 7.84 -15.62 6.01
CA GLN A 9 9.29 -15.64 5.77
C GLN A 9 9.65 -16.05 4.34
N GLY A 10 8.93 -17.03 3.75
CA GLY A 10 9.16 -17.48 2.38
C GLY A 10 8.88 -16.40 1.32
N LYS A 11 7.84 -15.58 1.53
CA LYS A 11 7.51 -14.43 0.66
C LYS A 11 8.58 -13.34 0.75
N LEU A 12 9.06 -13.04 1.95
CA LEU A 12 10.05 -11.99 2.21
C LEU A 12 11.45 -12.34 1.69
N VAL A 13 11.92 -13.56 1.90
CA VAL A 13 13.22 -14.04 1.36
C VAL A 13 13.21 -14.08 -0.16
N PHE A 14 12.09 -14.47 -0.77
CA PHE A 14 11.94 -14.46 -2.21
C PHE A 14 11.90 -13.03 -2.77
N TRP A 15 11.12 -12.13 -2.16
CA TRP A 15 11.07 -10.72 -2.56
C TRP A 15 12.42 -10.03 -2.46
N ARG A 16 13.15 -10.27 -1.37
CA ARG A 16 14.53 -9.83 -1.22
C ARG A 16 15.36 -10.34 -2.40
N ARG A 17 15.32 -11.64 -2.70
CA ARG A 17 16.09 -12.20 -3.81
C ARG A 17 15.67 -11.69 -5.20
N TRP A 18 14.39 -11.38 -5.42
CA TRP A 18 13.88 -10.83 -6.69
C TRP A 18 14.27 -9.36 -6.87
N MET A 19 14.20 -8.54 -5.81
CA MET A 19 14.71 -7.16 -5.83
C MET A 19 16.24 -7.12 -6.03
N MET A 20 16.97 -8.07 -5.41
CA MET A 20 18.43 -8.14 -5.49
C MET A 20 18.95 -8.75 -6.81
N ALA A 21 18.17 -9.60 -7.50
CA ALA A 21 18.60 -10.27 -8.73
C ALA A 21 18.62 -9.36 -9.98
N GLY A 22 18.22 -8.09 -9.86
CA GLY A 22 18.33 -7.07 -10.90
C GLY A 22 19.40 -6.01 -10.63
N MET A 23 20.29 -6.22 -9.64
CA MET A 23 21.33 -5.26 -9.24
C MET A 23 22.55 -5.32 -10.15
N GLU A 24 22.43 -4.78 -11.36
CA GLU A 24 23.54 -4.02 -11.96
C GLU A 24 23.13 -2.54 -11.90
N ALA A 25 23.44 -1.91 -10.77
CA ALA A 25 23.25 -0.48 -10.61
C ALA A 25 24.40 0.24 -11.32
N GLU A 26 24.11 0.87 -12.46
CA GLU A 26 24.98 1.91 -13.02
C GLU A 26 24.99 3.11 -12.06
N PRO A 27 26.17 3.69 -11.75
CA PRO A 27 26.26 4.81 -10.82
C PRO A 27 25.70 6.08 -11.47
N HIS A 28 24.59 6.60 -10.95
CA HIS A 28 24.10 7.93 -11.30
C HIS A 28 24.88 8.99 -10.49
N ALA A 29 25.49 9.92 -11.23
CA ALA A 29 26.30 10.99 -10.67
C ALA A 29 25.45 11.96 -9.83
N ALA A 30 25.87 12.18 -8.59
CA ALA A 30 25.29 13.16 -7.68
C ALA A 30 25.29 14.56 -8.32
N ARG A 31 24.13 15.18 -8.38
CA ARG A 31 24.00 16.63 -8.65
C ARG A 31 23.83 17.35 -7.32
N GLU A 32 24.71 18.31 -7.06
CA GLU A 32 24.58 19.23 -5.94
C GLU A 32 23.31 20.07 -6.10
N VAL A 33 22.45 20.05 -5.08
CA VAL A 33 21.25 20.90 -5.02
C VAL A 33 21.53 22.05 -4.06
N HIS A 34 21.75 23.24 -4.64
CA HIS A 34 21.51 24.51 -3.95
C HIS A 34 20.16 25.06 -4.41
N SER A 35 19.22 25.24 -3.49
CA SER A 35 18.37 26.43 -3.47
C SER A 35 17.56 26.50 -2.18
N ALA A 36 17.66 27.65 -1.51
CA ALA A 36 16.75 28.09 -0.47
C ALA A 36 15.45 28.60 -1.12
N HIS A 37 14.34 27.91 -0.90
CA HIS A 37 13.01 28.45 -1.16
C HIS A 37 12.12 28.28 0.07
N ALA A 38 11.52 29.40 0.48
CA ALA A 38 10.56 29.48 1.56
C ALA A 38 9.32 28.65 1.19
N VAL A 39 8.99 27.69 2.05
CA VAL A 39 7.74 26.92 1.98
C VAL A 39 6.60 27.85 2.38
N PRO A 40 5.58 28.08 1.54
CA PRO A 40 4.42 28.85 1.95
C PRO A 40 3.65 28.07 3.02
N GLU A 41 3.29 28.74 4.11
CA GLU A 41 2.47 28.17 5.18
C GLU A 41 1.12 27.72 4.62
N ARG A 42 0.84 26.41 4.71
CA ARG A 42 -0.51 25.89 4.47
C ARG A 42 -1.39 26.20 5.69
N PRO A 43 -2.64 26.63 5.51
CA PRO A 43 -3.54 26.87 6.63
C PRO A 43 -3.72 25.56 7.42
N SER A 44 -3.60 25.66 8.74
CA SER A 44 -3.93 24.59 9.68
C SER A 44 -5.42 24.30 9.65
N LEU A 45 -5.85 23.39 8.77
CA LEU A 45 -7.13 22.74 8.89
C LEU A 45 -7.03 21.75 10.04
N GLY A 46 -7.72 22.05 11.15
CA GLY A 46 -7.91 21.09 12.23
C GLY A 46 -8.43 19.79 11.63
N ILE A 47 -7.85 18.66 12.04
CA ILE A 47 -8.18 17.34 11.48
C ILE A 47 -9.29 16.73 12.36
N PRO A 48 -10.58 16.84 12.01
CA PRO A 48 -11.53 15.79 12.37
C PRO A 48 -11.19 14.54 11.53
N GLY A 49 -11.47 13.35 12.06
CA GLY A 49 -11.32 12.11 11.31
C GLY A 49 -12.13 12.15 9.99
N PRO A 50 -11.79 11.32 9.00
CA PRO A 50 -12.39 11.42 7.67
C PRO A 50 -13.89 11.06 7.71
N GLU A 51 -14.76 12.04 7.61
CA GLU A 51 -16.23 11.87 7.65
C GLU A 51 -16.80 11.63 6.23
N SER A 52 -16.04 11.92 5.16
CA SER A 52 -16.53 11.78 3.78
C SER A 52 -15.51 11.14 2.80
N VAL A 53 -16.01 10.60 1.68
CA VAL A 53 -15.16 10.06 0.60
C VAL A 53 -14.23 11.14 0.00
N PRO A 54 -14.70 12.37 -0.33
CA PRO A 54 -13.83 13.41 -0.87
C PRO A 54 -12.65 13.78 0.04
N GLU A 55 -12.85 13.80 1.36
CA GLU A 55 -11.77 14.04 2.33
C GLU A 55 -10.69 12.96 2.22
N VAL A 56 -11.08 11.68 2.20
CA VAL A 56 -10.13 10.57 2.07
C VAL A 56 -9.40 10.62 0.72
N VAL A 57 -10.10 10.98 -0.36
CA VAL A 57 -9.50 11.12 -1.70
C VAL A 57 -8.46 12.24 -1.73
N SER A 58 -8.73 13.39 -1.10
CA SER A 58 -7.74 14.47 -1.04
C SER A 58 -6.47 14.06 -0.28
N VAL A 59 -6.60 13.24 0.77
CA VAL A 59 -5.46 12.67 1.50
C VAL A 59 -4.71 11.64 0.65
N PHE A 60 -5.42 10.83 -0.14
CA PHE A 60 -4.80 9.93 -1.12
C PHE A 60 -3.94 10.71 -2.13
N GLU A 61 -4.49 11.76 -2.73
CA GLU A 61 -3.78 12.62 -3.70
C GLU A 61 -2.56 13.25 -3.06
N PHE A 62 -2.72 13.83 -1.86
CA PHE A 62 -1.61 14.39 -1.09
C PHE A 62 -0.47 13.39 -0.90
N TYR A 63 -0.74 12.17 -0.42
CA TYR A 63 0.31 11.17 -0.21
C TYR A 63 0.97 10.70 -1.49
N ARG A 64 0.20 10.55 -2.58
CA ARG A 64 0.73 10.17 -3.89
C ARG A 64 1.66 11.26 -4.44
N ASP A 65 1.28 12.53 -4.31
CA ASP A 65 2.09 13.66 -4.77
C ASP A 65 3.37 13.82 -3.92
N GLU A 66 3.28 13.66 -2.60
CA GLU A 66 4.47 13.65 -1.75
C GLU A 66 5.40 12.48 -2.08
N ALA A 67 4.87 11.30 -2.43
CA ALA A 67 5.68 10.18 -2.88
C ALA A 67 6.42 10.49 -4.19
N ALA A 68 5.80 11.22 -5.11
CA ALA A 68 6.44 11.67 -6.35
C ALA A 68 7.61 12.62 -6.07
N LYS A 69 7.44 13.56 -5.12
CA LYS A 69 8.54 14.44 -4.66
C LYS A 69 9.67 13.65 -4.00
N CYS A 70 9.35 12.62 -3.22
CA CYS A 70 10.38 11.72 -2.68
C CYS A 70 11.12 10.99 -3.79
N ALA A 71 10.45 10.62 -4.89
CA ALA A 71 11.09 10.04 -6.05
C ALA A 71 12.07 11.05 -6.70
N GLU A 72 11.66 12.29 -6.91
CA GLU A 72 12.55 13.34 -7.45
C GLU A 72 13.80 13.58 -6.58
N ALA A 73 13.67 13.38 -5.26
CA ALA A 73 14.75 13.52 -4.29
C ALA A 73 15.50 12.20 -3.98
N GLU A 74 15.23 11.12 -4.71
CA GLU A 74 15.81 9.77 -4.48
C GLU A 74 15.56 9.19 -3.07
N ALA A 75 14.59 9.74 -2.34
CA ALA A 75 14.19 9.31 -0.99
C ALA A 75 13.28 8.07 -1.04
N CYS A 76 13.82 6.95 -1.53
CA CYS A 76 13.05 5.75 -1.88
C CYS A 76 12.23 5.16 -0.72
N LEU A 77 12.79 5.05 0.48
CA LEU A 77 12.05 4.54 1.64
C LEU A 77 10.86 5.43 2.00
N ALA A 78 11.06 6.76 2.02
CA ALA A 78 10.00 7.71 2.31
C ALA A 78 8.91 7.67 1.24
N GLY A 79 9.30 7.62 -0.04
CA GLY A 79 8.37 7.46 -1.16
C GLY A 79 7.52 6.20 -1.04
N CYS A 80 8.12 5.04 -0.75
CA CYS A 80 7.38 3.79 -0.56
C CYS A 80 6.43 3.83 0.63
N VAL A 81 6.81 4.49 1.74
CA VAL A 81 5.95 4.67 2.90
C VAL A 81 4.74 5.55 2.54
N LEU A 82 4.96 6.64 1.81
CA LEU A 82 3.88 7.52 1.36
C LEU A 82 2.94 6.83 0.35
N LEU A 83 3.47 6.00 -0.56
CA LEU A 83 2.65 5.17 -1.45
C LEU A 83 1.81 4.15 -0.67
N ALA A 84 2.36 3.57 0.40
CA ALA A 84 1.58 2.68 1.26
C ALA A 84 0.49 3.42 2.07
N SER A 85 0.68 4.71 2.35
CA SER A 85 -0.35 5.57 2.95
C SER A 85 -1.41 5.97 1.93
N ALA A 86 -1.03 6.23 0.67
CA ALA A 86 -1.97 6.44 -0.42
C ALA A 86 -2.81 5.16 -0.66
N LEU A 87 -2.18 3.98 -0.72
CA LEU A 87 -2.90 2.71 -0.80
C LEU A 87 -3.91 2.56 0.35
N GLU A 88 -3.49 2.85 1.59
CA GLU A 88 -4.37 2.83 2.76
C GLU A 88 -5.58 3.76 2.58
N ALA A 89 -5.35 5.02 2.17
CA ALA A 89 -6.42 5.98 1.90
C ALA A 89 -7.38 5.50 0.80
N SER A 90 -6.87 4.92 -0.30
CA SER A 90 -7.72 4.41 -1.38
C SER A 90 -8.67 3.28 -0.91
N LEU A 91 -8.17 2.36 -0.10
CA LEU A 91 -8.97 1.27 0.47
C LEU A 91 -9.94 1.79 1.53
N LEU A 92 -9.53 2.78 2.31
CA LEU A 92 -10.37 3.47 3.28
C LEU A 92 -11.52 4.24 2.62
N ALA A 93 -11.32 4.76 1.41
CA ALA A 93 -12.39 5.34 0.60
C ALA A 93 -13.38 4.26 0.14
N MET A 94 -12.87 3.08 -0.29
CA MET A 94 -13.73 1.96 -0.69
C MET A 94 -14.66 1.48 0.43
N THR A 95 -14.19 1.45 1.69
CA THR A 95 -15.06 1.07 2.81
C THR A 95 -16.23 2.04 3.04
N ARG A 96 -16.11 3.28 2.57
CA ARG A 96 -17.19 4.29 2.60
C ARG A 96 -18.10 4.21 1.39
N CYS A 97 -17.59 3.80 0.23
CA CYS A 97 -18.40 3.56 -0.96
C CYS A 97 -19.27 2.30 -0.81
N PHE A 98 -18.81 1.30 -0.06
CA PHE A 98 -19.48 0.00 0.07
C PHE A 98 -19.73 -0.37 1.55
N PRO A 99 -20.43 0.46 2.34
CA PRO A 99 -20.56 0.26 3.78
C PRO A 99 -21.30 -1.03 4.14
N GLU A 100 -22.32 -1.41 3.36
CA GLU A 100 -23.11 -2.62 3.57
C GLU A 100 -22.29 -3.89 3.32
N GLU A 101 -21.52 -3.95 2.21
CA GLU A 101 -20.63 -5.08 1.91
C GLU A 101 -19.59 -5.27 3.02
N VAL A 102 -19.03 -4.17 3.53
CA VAL A 102 -18.04 -4.19 4.61
C VAL A 102 -18.67 -4.66 5.91
N GLU A 103 -19.86 -4.18 6.24
CA GLU A 103 -20.57 -4.59 7.46
C GLU A 103 -20.90 -6.09 7.44
N GLU A 104 -21.40 -6.61 6.31
CA GLU A 104 -21.67 -8.03 6.13
C GLU A 104 -20.40 -8.87 6.25
N PHE A 105 -19.31 -8.44 5.61
CA PHE A 105 -18.01 -9.10 5.70
C PHE A 105 -17.51 -9.17 7.15
N VAL A 106 -17.51 -8.03 7.86
CA VAL A 106 -17.04 -7.96 9.25
C VAL A 106 -17.85 -8.91 10.14
N LYS A 107 -19.19 -8.88 10.02
CA LYS A 107 -20.09 -9.79 10.76
C LYS A 107 -19.79 -11.26 10.49
N SER A 108 -19.45 -11.61 9.24
CA SER A 108 -19.16 -13.00 8.86
C SER A 108 -17.76 -13.50 9.28
N SER A 109 -16.81 -12.59 9.50
CA SER A 109 -15.40 -12.95 9.71
C SER A 109 -15.05 -13.44 11.12
N ASP A 110 -15.86 -13.10 12.14
CA ASP A 110 -15.60 -13.28 13.59
C ASP A 110 -14.17 -12.86 14.03
N ALA A 111 -13.50 -12.01 13.24
CA ALA A 111 -12.09 -11.68 13.45
C ALA A 111 -11.96 -10.50 14.40
N LYS A 112 -11.19 -10.70 15.49
CA LYS A 112 -10.87 -9.65 16.48
C LYS A 112 -10.21 -8.42 15.86
N GLU A 113 -9.58 -8.57 14.70
CA GLU A 113 -8.92 -7.52 13.94
C GLU A 113 -9.88 -6.40 13.49
N PHE A 114 -11.18 -6.70 13.39
CA PHE A 114 -12.24 -5.75 13.03
C PHE A 114 -13.07 -5.24 14.23
N SER A 115 -12.54 -5.38 15.45
CA SER A 115 -13.21 -4.89 16.68
C SER A 115 -13.38 -3.37 16.75
N ARG A 116 -12.60 -2.62 15.96
CA ARG A 116 -12.69 -1.15 15.83
C ARG A 116 -13.51 -0.77 14.60
N PRO A 117 -14.14 0.42 14.55
CA PRO A 117 -14.88 0.84 13.37
C PRO A 117 -13.97 1.07 12.15
N PRO A 118 -14.50 1.01 10.92
CA PRO A 118 -13.71 1.12 9.69
C PRO A 118 -12.80 2.35 9.58
N LYS A 119 -13.19 3.48 10.20
CA LYS A 119 -12.40 4.71 10.19
C LYS A 119 -11.09 4.63 10.99
N ASP A 120 -10.94 3.63 11.86
CA ASP A 120 -9.76 3.42 12.70
C ASP A 120 -8.87 2.26 12.21
N TRP A 121 -9.20 1.69 11.06
CA TRP A 121 -8.45 0.61 10.43
C TRP A 121 -7.18 1.15 9.76
N GLY A 122 -6.08 0.41 9.92
CA GLY A 122 -4.87 0.64 9.14
C GLY A 122 -4.83 -0.29 7.92
N LEU A 123 -3.75 -0.19 7.15
CA LEU A 123 -3.59 -0.95 5.91
C LEU A 123 -3.76 -2.46 6.07
N SER A 124 -3.31 -3.07 7.17
CA SER A 124 -3.47 -4.51 7.36
C SER A 124 -4.94 -4.93 7.36
N GLN A 125 -5.81 -4.24 8.11
CA GLN A 125 -7.25 -4.52 8.13
C GLN A 125 -7.89 -4.24 6.77
N LEU A 126 -7.51 -3.12 6.15
CA LEU A 126 -8.08 -2.71 4.86
C LEU A 126 -7.72 -3.69 3.73
N LEU A 127 -6.51 -4.26 3.74
CA LEU A 127 -6.12 -5.31 2.80
C LEU A 127 -6.89 -6.61 3.01
N LEU A 128 -7.17 -6.99 4.27
CA LEU A 128 -8.00 -8.16 4.55
C LEU A 128 -9.42 -8.00 4.01
N VAL A 129 -10.02 -6.81 4.21
CA VAL A 129 -11.35 -6.50 3.65
C VAL A 129 -11.32 -6.51 2.13
N ALA A 130 -10.36 -5.82 1.51
CA ALA A 130 -10.25 -5.75 0.06
C ALA A 130 -10.07 -7.12 -0.59
N LYS A 131 -9.30 -8.00 0.05
CA LYS A 131 -9.12 -9.38 -0.37
C LYS A 131 -10.38 -10.22 -0.15
N GLY A 132 -10.96 -10.16 1.04
CA GLY A 132 -12.14 -10.94 1.42
C GLY A 132 -13.39 -10.61 0.59
N LEU A 133 -13.55 -9.33 0.23
CA LEU A 133 -14.61 -8.84 -0.64
C LEU A 133 -14.26 -8.88 -2.13
N GLY A 134 -13.08 -9.38 -2.50
CA GLY A 134 -12.65 -9.51 -3.89
C GLY A 134 -12.52 -8.19 -4.65
N TRP A 135 -12.28 -7.07 -3.95
CA TRP A 135 -12.02 -5.77 -4.59
C TRP A 135 -10.72 -5.77 -5.38
N LEU A 136 -9.77 -6.61 -4.97
CA LEU A 136 -8.52 -6.84 -5.66
C LEU A 136 -8.45 -8.29 -6.14
N PRO A 137 -8.09 -8.54 -7.41
CA PRO A 137 -7.80 -9.89 -7.89
C PRO A 137 -6.64 -10.51 -7.09
N ASN A 138 -6.84 -11.72 -6.57
CA ASN A 138 -5.85 -12.50 -5.83
C ASN A 138 -5.61 -13.86 -6.50
N SER A 139 -4.38 -14.35 -6.43
CA SER A 139 -4.08 -15.72 -6.84
C SER A 139 -4.91 -16.73 -6.02
N LYS A 140 -5.48 -17.73 -6.72
CA LYS A 140 -6.41 -18.72 -6.12
C LYS A 140 -5.77 -19.66 -5.10
N ASP A 141 -4.45 -19.68 -5.00
CA ASP A 141 -3.71 -20.61 -4.15
C ASP A 141 -2.93 -19.84 -3.07
N GLU A 142 -3.60 -19.59 -1.96
CA GLU A 142 -2.99 -18.89 -0.82
C GLU A 142 -1.89 -19.70 -0.12
N SER A 143 -1.91 -21.02 -0.32
CA SER A 143 -0.97 -21.97 0.29
C SER A 143 0.32 -22.13 -0.54
N ALA A 144 0.26 -21.79 -1.83
CA ALA A 144 1.43 -21.78 -2.68
C ALA A 144 2.44 -20.71 -2.23
N ARG A 145 3.72 -21.08 -2.36
CA ARG A 145 4.80 -20.11 -2.28
C ARG A 145 4.53 -19.00 -3.29
N PHE A 146 4.65 -17.74 -2.86
CA PHE A 146 4.44 -16.58 -3.73
C PHE A 146 5.27 -16.70 -5.02
N ASP A 147 4.58 -16.65 -6.15
CA ASP A 147 5.15 -16.67 -7.49
C ASP A 147 4.85 -15.34 -8.18
N PRO A 148 5.84 -14.46 -8.38
CA PRO A 148 5.64 -13.16 -9.04
C PRO A 148 5.05 -13.27 -10.44
N ARG A 149 5.30 -14.38 -11.15
CA ARG A 149 4.82 -14.58 -12.53
C ARG A 149 3.32 -14.85 -12.58
N ARG A 150 2.75 -15.21 -11.43
CA ARG A 150 1.32 -15.54 -11.27
C ARG A 150 0.62 -14.63 -10.27
N ALA A 151 1.37 -13.74 -9.63
CA ALA A 151 0.86 -12.78 -8.65
C ALA A 151 -0.11 -11.83 -9.32
N GLN A 152 -1.27 -11.65 -8.70
CA GLN A 152 -2.22 -10.62 -9.06
C GLN A 152 -2.04 -9.40 -8.15
N VAL A 153 -2.72 -8.29 -8.46
CA VAL A 153 -2.53 -7.04 -7.72
C VAL A 153 -2.78 -7.20 -6.21
N GLY A 154 -3.76 -8.03 -5.83
CA GLY A 154 -4.06 -8.37 -4.44
C GLY A 154 -2.94 -9.13 -3.72
N ASP A 155 -2.13 -9.91 -4.45
CA ASP A 155 -0.93 -10.53 -3.89
C ASP A 155 0.23 -9.52 -3.76
N LEU A 156 0.28 -8.54 -4.65
CA LEU A 156 1.35 -7.54 -4.72
C LEU A 156 1.20 -6.42 -3.68
N VAL A 157 -0.02 -6.06 -3.27
CA VAL A 157 -0.24 -5.02 -2.24
C VAL A 157 0.34 -5.39 -0.87
N GLU A 158 0.51 -6.69 -0.58
CA GLU A 158 1.24 -7.15 0.63
C GLU A 158 2.70 -6.70 0.62
N VAL A 159 3.29 -6.54 -0.55
CA VAL A 159 4.67 -6.06 -0.71
C VAL A 159 4.78 -4.61 -0.29
N VAL A 160 3.84 -3.78 -0.73
CA VAL A 160 3.77 -2.37 -0.34
C VAL A 160 3.68 -2.25 1.19
N ARG A 161 2.87 -3.10 1.84
CA ARG A 161 2.82 -3.20 3.31
C ARG A 161 4.16 -3.61 3.92
N MET A 162 4.82 -4.61 3.34
CA MET A 162 6.13 -5.10 3.82
C MET A 162 7.22 -4.02 3.69
N VAL A 163 7.28 -3.32 2.57
CA VAL A 163 8.23 -2.22 2.34
C VAL A 163 7.96 -1.05 3.29
N ARG A 164 6.69 -0.68 3.49
CA ARG A 164 6.33 0.33 4.50
C ARG A 164 6.83 -0.04 5.89
N ASN A 165 6.70 -1.30 6.29
CA ASN A 165 7.15 -1.76 7.61
C ASN A 165 8.66 -1.64 7.82
N LEU A 166 9.45 -1.45 6.75
CA LEU A 166 10.88 -1.14 6.88
C LEU A 166 11.10 0.23 7.56
N ILE A 167 10.11 1.12 7.65
CA ILE A 167 10.24 2.34 8.45
C ILE A 167 10.53 2.06 9.94
N HIS A 168 10.19 0.86 10.43
CA HIS A 168 10.52 0.43 11.78
C HIS A 168 11.96 -0.09 11.83
N PRO A 169 12.87 0.55 12.62
CA PRO A 169 14.30 0.20 12.59
C PRO A 169 14.60 -1.27 12.90
N ALA A 170 13.88 -1.86 13.86
CA ALA A 170 14.06 -3.26 14.22
C ALA A 170 13.64 -4.22 13.08
N ILE A 171 12.68 -3.83 12.25
CA ILE A 171 12.29 -4.60 11.06
C ILE A 171 13.32 -4.38 9.96
N TYR A 172 13.72 -3.12 9.72
CA TYR A 172 14.76 -2.79 8.74
C TYR A 172 16.03 -3.61 8.96
N LEU A 173 16.58 -3.58 10.18
CA LEU A 173 17.82 -4.27 10.52
C LEU A 173 17.71 -5.80 10.40
N ARG A 174 16.53 -6.37 10.66
CA ARG A 174 16.30 -7.82 10.60
C ARG A 174 16.09 -8.32 9.18
N GLU A 175 15.32 -7.60 8.39
CA GLU A 175 14.83 -8.06 7.08
C GLU A 175 15.62 -7.50 5.91
N TYR A 176 16.24 -6.33 6.08
CA TYR A 176 16.96 -5.59 5.04
C TYR A 176 18.32 -5.04 5.55
N PRO A 177 19.22 -5.91 6.06
CA PRO A 177 20.49 -5.45 6.63
C PRO A 177 21.44 -4.93 5.55
N GLY A 178 21.99 -3.74 5.77
CA GLY A 178 23.20 -3.26 5.10
C GLY A 178 23.01 -2.56 3.75
N GLU A 179 21.78 -2.40 3.25
CA GLU A 179 21.54 -1.75 1.96
C GLU A 179 20.38 -0.73 2.02
N PRO A 180 20.49 0.41 1.33
CA PRO A 180 19.36 1.32 1.12
C PRO A 180 18.29 0.66 0.25
N LEU A 181 17.03 1.06 0.45
CA LEU A 181 15.96 0.66 -0.45
C LEU A 181 16.19 1.29 -1.84
N SER A 182 16.09 0.49 -2.89
CA SER A 182 16.43 0.92 -4.25
C SER A 182 15.30 1.68 -4.95
N TRP A 183 15.67 2.42 -6.00
CA TRP A 183 14.72 3.03 -6.94
C TRP A 183 13.70 2.02 -7.49
N LYS A 184 14.15 0.78 -7.73
CA LYS A 184 13.28 -0.26 -8.27
C LYS A 184 12.13 -0.61 -7.34
N ALA A 185 12.36 -0.60 -6.03
CA ALA A 185 11.30 -0.83 -5.05
C ALA A 185 10.25 0.30 -5.09
N LEU A 186 10.70 1.54 -5.29
CA LEU A 186 9.81 2.69 -5.44
C LEU A 186 8.99 2.62 -6.73
N GLU A 187 9.64 2.37 -7.87
CA GLU A 187 8.98 2.18 -9.17
C GLU A 187 7.92 1.09 -9.14
N VAL A 188 8.25 -0.06 -8.54
CA VAL A 188 7.31 -1.18 -8.37
C VAL A 188 6.15 -0.78 -7.46
N SER A 189 6.40 -0.01 -6.40
CA SER A 189 5.34 0.45 -5.49
C SER A 189 4.37 1.41 -6.18
N PHE A 190 4.85 2.29 -7.07
CA PHE A 190 3.98 3.12 -7.92
C PHE A 190 3.11 2.26 -8.82
N GLY A 191 3.70 1.30 -9.54
CA GLY A 191 2.96 0.40 -10.42
C GLY A 191 1.90 -0.41 -9.69
N ILE A 192 2.17 -0.86 -8.45
CA ILE A 192 1.18 -1.56 -7.62
C ILE A 192 0.04 -0.62 -7.21
N LEU A 193 0.34 0.62 -6.83
CA LEU A 193 -0.70 1.60 -6.49
C LEU A 193 -1.60 1.91 -7.69
N ASP A 194 -1.02 2.20 -8.85
CA ASP A 194 -1.78 2.52 -10.06
C ASP A 194 -2.67 1.35 -10.51
N ALA A 195 -2.13 0.13 -10.48
CA ALA A 195 -2.91 -1.08 -10.77
C ALA A 195 -4.03 -1.31 -9.75
N THR A 196 -3.78 -1.04 -8.47
CA THR A 196 -4.78 -1.11 -7.41
C THR A 196 -5.91 -0.12 -7.68
N CYS A 197 -5.58 1.15 -7.90
CA CYS A 197 -6.56 2.20 -8.22
C CYS A 197 -7.42 1.83 -9.44
N SER A 198 -6.81 1.22 -10.47
CA SER A 198 -7.54 0.75 -11.65
C SER A 198 -8.57 -0.34 -11.31
N CYS A 199 -8.23 -1.30 -10.46
CA CYS A 199 -9.17 -2.33 -10.00
C CYS A 199 -10.31 -1.73 -9.15
N LEU A 200 -9.99 -0.81 -8.24
CA LEU A 200 -10.98 -0.17 -7.39
C LEU A 200 -11.96 0.69 -8.21
N ALA A 201 -11.43 1.45 -9.18
CA ALA A 201 -12.25 2.24 -10.11
C ALA A 201 -13.19 1.34 -10.92
N ALA A 202 -12.71 0.21 -11.45
CA ALA A 202 -13.54 -0.74 -12.18
C ALA A 202 -14.72 -1.25 -11.32
N LYS A 203 -14.48 -1.60 -10.05
CA LYS A 203 -15.56 -2.00 -9.12
C LYS A 203 -16.58 -0.88 -8.92
N ILE A 204 -16.13 0.37 -8.72
CA ILE A 204 -17.02 1.53 -8.58
C ILE A 204 -17.88 1.69 -9.83
N GLU A 205 -17.27 1.66 -11.02
CA GLU A 205 -18.00 1.77 -12.30
C GLU A 205 -19.03 0.66 -12.49
N GLU A 206 -18.69 -0.59 -12.14
CA GLU A 206 -19.61 -1.73 -12.18
C GLU A 206 -20.79 -1.52 -11.22
N ALA A 207 -20.53 -1.05 -10.01
CA ALA A 207 -21.56 -0.77 -9.02
C ALA A 207 -22.48 0.38 -9.46
N MET A 208 -21.92 1.45 -10.06
CA MET A 208 -22.71 2.55 -10.63
C MET A 208 -23.62 2.06 -11.76
N LYS A 209 -23.10 1.23 -12.68
CA LYS A 209 -23.89 0.62 -13.76
C LYS A 209 -25.02 -0.27 -13.22
N ALA A 210 -24.76 -0.96 -12.11
CA ALA A 210 -25.73 -1.81 -11.43
C ALA A 210 -26.71 -1.05 -10.51
N LYS A 211 -26.57 0.28 -10.35
CA LYS A 211 -27.35 1.12 -9.41
C LYS A 211 -27.26 0.65 -7.95
N ARG A 212 -26.05 0.26 -7.53
CA ARG A 212 -25.72 -0.22 -6.18
C ARG A 212 -24.94 0.81 -5.35
N LEU A 213 -24.86 2.05 -5.84
CA LEU A 213 -24.26 3.21 -5.21
C LEU A 213 -25.28 4.35 -5.19
#